data_AF-A0A0X6ZYU9-F1
#
_entry.id   AF-A0A0X6ZYU9-F1
#
_cell.length_a   1.000
_cell.length_b   1.000
_cell.length_c   1.000
_cell.angle_alpha   90.00
_cell.angle_beta   90.00
_cell.angle_gamma   90.00
#
_symmetry.space_group_name_H-M   'P 1'
#
loop_
_entity.id
_entity.type
_entity.pdbx_description
1 polymer ?
#
loop_
_entity_poly.entity_id
_entity_poly.type
_entity_poly.pdbx_seq_one_letter_code
_entity_poly.pdbx_strand_id
1 'polypeptide(L)'
;MQNLFQFSEVRPVSPPAAYLGGKKQLAGRIAALLEQIPHDLYVEPFTGMGGVFFRRRLVPRAEVINDISGDVTTLFRILQRHLPQLLEVMKFQITSRREFERLAACDPSTLTDLDRSARFLYLQKLAFGGKISGRTFGVDTTGGARFNVTRLTPILEEVHERLAGVVIECLDWRTLIERYDRPGAMFYLDPPYYGCENDYGKNVFKRDDFAEMAERLGTIKGRFMISLNDRPEVREIFGRYPMTPVSLTYTIRGGEGKEVGEVVILDGKEPAIPNLPLL
;
A
#
# COMPACT_ATOMS: atom_id res chain seq x y z
N MET A 1 11.46 9.74 32.37
CA MET A 1 10.79 9.59 31.06
C MET A 1 10.34 8.15 30.92
N GLN A 2 9.14 7.85 31.40
CA GLN A 2 8.55 6.50 31.37
C GLN A 2 7.75 6.33 30.08
N ASN A 3 8.15 5.36 29.24
CA ASN A 3 7.31 4.59 28.32
C ASN A 3 6.26 5.36 27.47
N LEU A 4 6.65 6.43 26.78
CA LEU A 4 5.74 7.22 25.91
C LEU A 4 5.28 6.48 24.64
N PHE A 5 5.99 5.42 24.23
CA PHE A 5 5.73 4.70 22.98
C PHE A 5 5.58 3.20 23.30
N GLN A 6 4.35 2.78 23.59
CA GLN A 6 4.00 1.38 23.79
C GLN A 6 3.42 0.82 22.50
N PHE A 7 4.02 -0.27 22.04
CA PHE A 7 3.50 -1.07 20.94
C PHE A 7 2.80 -2.32 21.48
N SER A 8 1.79 -2.78 20.77
CA SER A 8 1.20 -4.11 20.93
C SER A 8 1.65 -5.03 19.79
N GLU A 9 1.94 -6.29 20.10
CA GLU A 9 2.31 -7.27 19.08
C GLU A 9 1.09 -7.76 18.30
N VAL A 10 1.24 -7.90 16.99
CA VAL A 10 0.25 -8.48 16.08
C VAL A 10 0.92 -9.43 15.10
N ARG A 11 0.16 -10.41 14.60
CA ARG A 11 0.64 -11.30 13.55
C ARG A 11 0.61 -10.57 12.20
N PRO A 12 1.69 -10.63 11.40
CA PRO A 12 1.67 -10.12 10.03
C PRO A 12 0.66 -10.86 9.15
N VAL A 13 -0.07 -10.11 8.34
CA VAL A 13 -1.13 -10.58 7.45
C VAL A 13 -0.74 -10.37 5.99
N SER A 14 -1.23 -11.23 5.10
CA SER A 14 -1.07 -11.02 3.66
C SER A 14 -2.11 -10.02 3.12
N PRO A 15 -1.71 -9.06 2.26
CA PRO A 15 -2.65 -8.20 1.56
C PRO A 15 -3.76 -8.98 0.82
N PRO A 16 -5.00 -8.45 0.72
CA PRO A 16 -6.11 -9.10 0.02
C PRO A 16 -5.79 -9.45 -1.44
N ALA A 17 -5.06 -8.58 -2.13
CA ALA A 17 -4.61 -8.80 -3.50
C ALA A 17 -3.23 -8.19 -3.74
N ALA A 18 -2.62 -8.57 -4.86
CA ALA A 18 -1.47 -7.84 -5.36
C ALA A 18 -1.91 -6.42 -5.78
N TYR A 19 -1.03 -5.46 -5.57
CA TYR A 19 -1.17 -4.09 -6.02
C TYR A 19 0.09 -3.71 -6.79
N LEU A 20 -0.04 -2.80 -7.74
CA LEU A 20 1.12 -2.24 -8.43
C LEU A 20 2.10 -1.68 -7.38
N GLY A 21 3.41 -1.91 -7.55
CA GLY A 21 4.44 -1.53 -6.56
C GLY A 21 4.63 -2.50 -5.38
N GLY A 22 3.74 -3.48 -5.16
CA GLY A 22 3.77 -4.36 -3.99
C GLY A 22 4.92 -5.39 -3.97
N LYS A 23 6.14 -4.97 -3.60
CA LYS A 23 7.28 -5.87 -3.39
C LYS A 23 7.20 -6.53 -2.02
N LYS A 24 6.71 -7.78 -1.98
CA LYS A 24 6.52 -8.53 -0.71
C LYS A 24 7.76 -8.56 0.19
N GLN A 25 8.96 -8.67 -0.37
CA GLN A 25 10.21 -8.72 0.39
C GLN A 25 10.60 -7.34 0.92
N LEU A 26 10.49 -6.30 0.10
CA LEU A 26 10.77 -4.94 0.52
C LEU A 26 9.83 -4.47 1.63
N ALA A 27 8.54 -4.72 1.46
CA ALA A 27 7.53 -4.27 2.41
C ALA A 27 7.74 -4.84 3.83
N GLY A 28 8.28 -6.07 3.94
CA GLY A 28 8.64 -6.65 5.24
C GLY A 28 9.87 -5.98 5.87
N ARG A 29 10.86 -5.59 5.06
CA ARG A 29 12.04 -4.83 5.52
C ARG A 29 11.64 -3.43 5.98
N ILE A 30 10.82 -2.73 5.18
CA ILE A 30 10.29 -1.40 5.53
C ILE A 30 9.49 -1.47 6.82
N ALA A 31 8.59 -2.43 6.98
CA ALA A 31 7.84 -2.63 8.22
C ALA A 31 8.77 -2.75 9.44
N ALA A 32 9.81 -3.57 9.35
CA ALA A 32 10.78 -3.74 10.44
C ALA A 32 11.61 -2.47 10.73
N LEU A 33 11.83 -1.58 9.75
CA LEU A 33 12.49 -0.29 9.97
C LEU A 33 11.55 0.70 10.66
N LEU A 34 10.29 0.77 10.22
CA LEU A 34 9.26 1.63 10.83
C LEU A 34 9.04 1.29 12.31
N GLU A 35 9.13 0.02 12.67
CA GLU A 35 8.98 -0.50 14.04
C GLU A 35 10.09 -0.08 15.00
N GLN A 36 11.23 0.37 14.48
CA GLN A 36 12.35 0.87 15.29
C GLN A 36 12.20 2.35 15.65
N ILE A 37 11.30 3.07 14.98
CA ILE A 37 11.07 4.50 15.22
C ILE A 37 10.02 4.63 16.33
N PRO A 38 10.31 5.29 17.46
CA PRO A 38 9.29 5.48 18.49
C PRO A 38 8.16 6.40 18.01
N HIS A 39 6.93 5.90 18.06
CA HIS A 39 5.72 6.64 17.68
C HIS A 39 4.48 6.08 18.39
N ASP A 40 3.46 6.91 18.57
CA ASP A 40 2.16 6.52 19.17
C ASP A 40 1.00 6.60 18.17
N LEU A 41 1.26 7.11 16.96
CA LEU A 41 0.36 7.14 15.82
C LEU A 41 1.11 6.73 14.56
N TYR A 42 0.57 5.75 13.83
CA TYR A 42 1.04 5.39 12.49
C TYR A 42 0.06 5.87 11.42
N VAL A 43 0.56 6.46 10.35
CA VAL A 43 -0.24 6.98 9.24
C VAL A 43 0.35 6.53 7.90
N GLU A 44 -0.47 5.94 7.03
CA GLU A 44 -0.05 5.50 5.69
C GLU A 44 -0.89 6.21 4.60
N PRO A 45 -0.42 7.34 4.04
CA PRO A 45 -1.21 8.15 3.11
C PRO A 45 -1.55 7.46 1.78
N PHE A 46 -0.73 6.50 1.35
CA PHE A 46 -0.82 5.79 0.07
C PHE A 46 -0.86 4.28 0.30
N THR A 47 -1.86 3.81 1.05
CA THR A 47 -1.87 2.43 1.56
C THR A 47 -1.97 1.37 0.46
N GLY A 48 -2.71 1.65 -0.63
CA GLY A 48 -3.04 0.65 -1.62
C GLY A 48 -3.68 -0.58 -0.98
N MET A 49 -3.14 -1.77 -1.26
CA MET A 49 -3.59 -3.03 -0.61
C MET A 49 -2.98 -3.28 0.77
N GLY A 50 -2.34 -2.30 1.41
CA GLY A 50 -1.73 -2.42 2.74
C GLY A 50 -0.44 -3.24 2.71
N GLY A 51 0.39 -3.02 1.70
CA GLY A 51 1.63 -3.78 1.49
C GLY A 51 2.54 -3.76 2.71
N VAL A 52 2.82 -2.57 3.25
CA VAL A 52 3.63 -2.40 4.45
C VAL A 52 2.77 -2.54 5.70
N PHE A 53 1.62 -1.86 5.75
CA PHE A 53 0.69 -1.91 6.88
C PHE A 53 0.45 -3.33 7.43
N PHE A 54 0.03 -4.26 6.58
CA PHE A 54 -0.30 -5.62 7.03
C PHE A 54 0.92 -6.46 7.42
N ARG A 55 2.14 -6.05 7.03
CA ARG A 55 3.37 -6.77 7.38
C ARG A 55 3.96 -6.37 8.72
N ARG A 56 3.48 -5.27 9.30
CA ARG A 56 3.91 -4.81 10.62
C ARG A 56 3.51 -5.80 11.71
N ARG A 57 4.41 -6.01 12.64
CA ARG A 57 4.34 -6.84 13.85
C ARG A 57 4.03 -6.02 15.08
N LEU A 58 4.30 -4.71 15.05
CA LEU A 58 4.07 -3.81 16.18
C LEU A 58 3.04 -2.74 15.80
N VAL A 59 2.02 -2.61 16.63
CA VAL A 59 0.92 -1.63 16.49
C VAL A 59 1.03 -0.57 17.58
N PRO A 60 1.17 0.72 17.22
CA PRO A 60 1.15 1.81 18.19
C PRO A 60 -0.28 2.00 18.73
N ARG A 61 -0.45 2.95 19.64
CA ARG A 61 -1.76 3.29 20.21
C ARG A 61 -2.83 3.60 19.15
N ALA A 62 -2.47 4.19 18.01
CA ALA A 62 -3.42 4.53 16.95
C ALA A 62 -2.84 4.29 15.56
N GLU A 63 -3.69 3.82 14.63
CA GLU A 63 -3.31 3.60 13.23
C GLU A 63 -4.35 4.20 12.28
N VAL A 64 -3.85 4.87 11.25
CA VAL A 64 -4.66 5.50 10.20
C VAL A 64 -4.11 5.03 8.86
N ILE A 65 -4.97 4.46 8.03
CA ILE A 65 -4.66 4.14 6.63
C ILE A 65 -5.51 5.00 5.71
N ASN A 66 -4.95 5.37 4.57
CA ASN A 66 -5.59 6.21 3.58
C ASN A 66 -5.25 5.74 2.17
N ASP A 67 -6.21 5.88 1.27
CA ASP A 67 -5.95 5.83 -0.17
C ASP A 67 -6.93 6.77 -0.88
N ILE A 68 -6.46 7.41 -1.95
CA ILE A 68 -7.30 8.27 -2.80
C ILE A 68 -8.32 7.45 -3.61
N SER A 69 -8.05 6.16 -3.80
CA SER A 69 -8.94 5.22 -4.49
C SER A 69 -10.13 4.84 -3.61
N GLY A 70 -11.31 5.34 -3.99
CA GLY A 70 -12.58 4.92 -3.39
C GLY A 70 -12.84 3.41 -3.47
N ASP A 71 -12.26 2.69 -4.44
CA ASP A 71 -12.37 1.23 -4.52
C ASP A 71 -11.61 0.53 -3.38
N VAL A 72 -10.40 1.02 -3.05
CA VAL A 72 -9.57 0.48 -1.96
C VAL A 72 -10.24 0.71 -0.61
N THR A 73 -10.67 1.95 -0.35
CA THR A 73 -11.29 2.32 0.92
C THR A 73 -12.65 1.66 1.10
N THR A 74 -13.43 1.52 0.02
CA THR A 74 -14.69 0.75 0.04
C THR A 74 -14.44 -0.72 0.34
N LEU A 75 -13.44 -1.35 -0.29
CA LEU A 75 -13.08 -2.74 0.00
C LEU A 75 -12.74 -2.93 1.48
N PHE A 76 -11.84 -2.13 2.06
CA PHE A 76 -11.47 -2.27 3.47
C PHE A 76 -12.63 -2.00 4.43
N ARG A 77 -13.51 -1.04 4.13
CA ARG A 77 -14.74 -0.82 4.90
C ARG A 77 -15.69 -2.02 4.82
N ILE A 78 -15.85 -2.63 3.64
CA ILE A 78 -16.66 -3.85 3.47
C ILE A 78 -16.04 -5.01 4.23
N LEU A 79 -14.72 -5.20 4.20
CA LEU A 79 -14.06 -6.22 5.01
C LEU A 79 -14.28 -5.98 6.51
N GLN A 80 -14.26 -4.74 6.97
CA GLN A 80 -14.53 -4.41 8.37
C GLN A 80 -15.98 -4.66 8.79
N ARG A 81 -16.97 -4.32 7.95
CA ARG A 81 -18.39 -4.25 8.36
C ARG A 81 -19.28 -5.37 7.81
N HIS A 82 -18.90 -5.97 6.69
CA HIS A 82 -19.75 -6.85 5.89
C HIS A 82 -18.98 -8.03 5.27
N LEU A 83 -17.91 -8.51 5.93
CA LEU A 83 -17.12 -9.65 5.45
C LEU A 83 -18.00 -10.89 5.12
N PRO A 84 -18.93 -11.34 5.98
CA PRO A 84 -19.76 -12.51 5.66
C PRO A 84 -20.57 -12.33 4.38
N GLN A 85 -21.15 -11.15 4.17
CA GLN A 85 -21.93 -10.84 2.98
C GLN A 85 -21.05 -10.78 1.72
N LEU A 86 -19.85 -10.21 1.83
CA LEU A 86 -18.89 -10.22 0.71
C LEU A 86 -18.49 -11.65 0.33
N LEU A 87 -18.27 -12.53 1.31
CA LEU A 87 -17.96 -13.93 1.06
C LEU A 87 -19.11 -14.66 0.36
N GLU A 88 -20.36 -14.41 0.74
CA GLU A 88 -21.53 -14.99 0.05
C GLU A 88 -21.64 -14.51 -1.41
N VAL A 89 -21.38 -13.22 -1.69
CA VAL A 89 -21.35 -12.68 -3.06
C VAL A 89 -20.31 -13.39 -3.93
N MET A 90 -19.12 -13.68 -3.37
CA MET A 90 -18.02 -14.31 -4.10
C MET A 90 -18.07 -15.84 -4.12
N LYS A 91 -18.90 -16.48 -3.29
CA LYS A 91 -18.86 -17.90 -2.96
C LYS A 91 -18.81 -18.85 -4.14
N PHE A 92 -19.58 -18.55 -5.19
CA PHE A 92 -19.68 -19.38 -6.39
C PHE A 92 -18.90 -18.81 -7.58
N GLN A 93 -18.12 -17.75 -7.37
CA GLN A 93 -17.39 -17.09 -8.42
C GLN A 93 -16.15 -17.91 -8.83
N ILE A 94 -16.03 -18.18 -10.12
CA ILE A 94 -14.90 -18.91 -10.71
C ILE A 94 -14.01 -17.97 -11.53
N THR A 95 -12.78 -18.40 -11.79
CA THR A 95 -11.89 -17.66 -12.70
C THR A 95 -12.33 -17.89 -14.16
N SER A 96 -12.69 -16.82 -14.85
CA SER A 96 -13.08 -16.84 -16.26
C SER A 96 -12.62 -15.55 -16.94
N ARG A 97 -12.00 -15.68 -18.12
CA ARG A 97 -11.58 -14.53 -18.94
C ARG A 97 -12.78 -13.67 -19.35
N ARG A 98 -13.86 -14.32 -19.81
CA ARG A 98 -15.09 -13.62 -20.24
C ARG A 98 -15.71 -12.85 -19.08
N GLU A 99 -15.69 -13.41 -17.88
CA GLU A 99 -16.21 -12.71 -16.70
C GLU A 99 -15.32 -11.55 -16.27
N PHE A 100 -13.99 -11.72 -16.32
CA PHE A 100 -13.05 -10.64 -16.10
C PHE A 100 -13.29 -9.47 -17.08
N GLU A 101 -13.44 -9.75 -18.37
CA GLU A 101 -13.70 -8.73 -19.40
C GLU A 101 -15.05 -8.03 -19.16
N ARG A 102 -16.10 -8.80 -18.83
CA ARG A 102 -17.42 -8.25 -18.48
C ARG A 102 -17.35 -7.32 -17.27
N LEU A 103 -16.69 -7.76 -16.20
CA LEU A 103 -16.53 -6.96 -14.98
C LEU A 103 -15.62 -5.75 -15.22
N ALA A 104 -14.56 -5.87 -16.02
CA ALA A 104 -13.67 -4.76 -16.36
C ALA A 104 -14.40 -3.65 -17.14
N ALA A 105 -15.33 -4.03 -18.03
CA ALA A 105 -16.17 -3.10 -18.78
C ALA A 105 -17.32 -2.47 -17.97
N CYS A 106 -17.63 -3.01 -16.80
CA CYS A 106 -18.70 -2.50 -15.93
C CYS A 106 -18.28 -1.20 -15.22
N ASP A 107 -19.17 -0.21 -15.23
CA ASP A 107 -19.03 1.04 -14.49
C ASP A 107 -19.17 0.78 -12.98
N PRO A 108 -18.11 1.00 -12.17
CA PRO A 108 -18.18 0.75 -10.73
C PRO A 108 -19.15 1.70 -10.00
N SER A 109 -19.51 2.85 -10.58
CA SER A 109 -20.44 3.79 -9.95
C SER A 109 -21.89 3.29 -9.93
N THR A 110 -22.23 2.30 -10.75
CA THR A 110 -23.57 1.72 -10.81
C THR A 110 -23.75 0.49 -9.92
N LEU A 111 -22.73 0.11 -9.15
CA LEU A 111 -22.71 -1.09 -8.32
C LEU A 111 -22.96 -0.75 -6.84
N THR A 112 -23.53 -1.72 -6.11
CA THR A 112 -23.53 -1.68 -4.65
C THR A 112 -22.09 -1.77 -4.13
N ASP A 113 -21.82 -1.32 -2.90
CA ASP A 113 -20.48 -1.42 -2.31
C ASP A 113 -19.97 -2.86 -2.22
N LEU A 114 -20.87 -3.83 -2.00
CA LEU A 114 -20.54 -5.26 -1.97
C LEU A 114 -20.11 -5.75 -3.36
N ASP A 115 -20.91 -5.49 -4.39
CA ASP A 115 -20.60 -5.88 -5.77
C ASP A 115 -19.35 -5.18 -6.28
N ARG A 116 -19.19 -3.90 -5.95
CA ARG A 116 -18.02 -3.09 -6.28
C ARG A 116 -16.75 -3.65 -5.65
N SER A 117 -16.81 -4.05 -4.38
CA SER A 117 -15.69 -4.68 -3.66
C SER A 117 -15.34 -6.05 -4.22
N ALA A 118 -16.35 -6.90 -4.48
CA ALA A 118 -16.16 -8.22 -5.08
C ALA A 118 -15.55 -8.11 -6.49
N ARG A 119 -16.09 -7.21 -7.32
CA ARG A 119 -15.55 -6.85 -8.64
C ARG A 119 -14.09 -6.42 -8.54
N PHE A 120 -13.80 -5.44 -7.68
CA PHE A 120 -12.46 -4.87 -7.56
C PHE A 120 -11.44 -5.94 -7.14
N LEU A 121 -11.77 -6.78 -6.16
CA LEU A 121 -10.92 -7.86 -5.70
C LEU A 121 -10.69 -8.93 -6.79
N TYR A 122 -11.74 -9.31 -7.52
CA TYR A 122 -11.65 -10.25 -8.64
C TYR A 122 -10.72 -9.75 -9.74
N LEU A 123 -10.90 -8.49 -10.15
CA LEU A 123 -10.06 -7.85 -11.16
C LEU A 123 -8.61 -7.75 -10.70
N GLN A 124 -8.34 -7.34 -9.44
CA GLN A 124 -6.98 -7.24 -8.92
C GLN A 124 -6.26 -8.61 -8.83
N LYS A 125 -6.98 -9.69 -8.51
CA LYS A 125 -6.38 -11.04 -8.47
C LYS A 125 -6.01 -11.57 -9.86
N LEU A 126 -6.75 -11.19 -10.89
CA LEU A 126 -6.62 -11.72 -12.25
C LEU A 126 -5.89 -10.78 -13.22
N ALA A 127 -5.72 -9.51 -12.89
CA ALA A 127 -5.00 -8.56 -13.73
C ALA A 127 -3.51 -8.90 -13.83
N PHE A 128 -2.96 -8.84 -15.03
CA PHE A 128 -1.51 -8.96 -15.25
C PHE A 128 -0.78 -7.86 -14.46
N GLY A 129 0.20 -8.28 -13.64
CA GLY A 129 0.99 -7.37 -12.80
C GLY A 129 0.19 -6.65 -11.70
N GLY A 130 -1.07 -7.02 -11.43
CA GLY A 130 -1.90 -6.35 -10.41
C GLY A 130 -2.25 -4.89 -10.75
N LYS A 131 -2.20 -4.52 -12.05
CA LYS A 131 -2.52 -3.17 -12.52
C LYS A 131 -3.93 -2.76 -12.13
N ILE A 132 -4.11 -1.46 -11.87
CA ILE A 132 -5.40 -0.88 -11.46
C ILE A 132 -6.05 -0.16 -12.66
N SER A 133 -5.25 0.39 -13.56
CA SER A 133 -5.65 0.96 -14.84
C SER A 133 -5.17 0.08 -16.01
N GLY A 134 -5.89 0.11 -17.15
CA GLY A 134 -5.51 -0.66 -18.35
C GLY A 134 -5.41 -2.18 -18.11
N ARG A 135 -6.27 -2.71 -17.25
CA ARG A 135 -6.24 -4.11 -16.79
C ARG A 135 -6.38 -5.08 -17.95
N THR A 136 -5.43 -6.01 -18.06
CA THR A 136 -5.51 -7.17 -18.96
C THR A 136 -5.51 -8.45 -18.14
N PHE A 137 -6.19 -9.49 -18.64
CA PHE A 137 -6.24 -10.77 -17.95
C PHE A 137 -4.86 -11.44 -17.98
N GLY A 138 -4.29 -11.71 -16.80
CA GLY A 138 -3.00 -12.37 -16.65
C GLY A 138 -3.07 -13.86 -16.95
N VAL A 139 -2.13 -14.35 -17.76
CA VAL A 139 -2.01 -15.78 -18.09
C VAL A 139 -0.83 -16.37 -17.33
N ASP A 140 -1.08 -17.44 -16.57
CA ASP A 140 -0.07 -18.26 -15.93
C ASP A 140 -0.28 -19.71 -16.36
N THR A 141 0.70 -20.28 -17.05
CA THR A 141 0.65 -21.66 -17.57
C THR A 141 1.23 -22.68 -16.58
N THR A 142 1.77 -22.22 -15.45
CA THR A 142 2.50 -23.07 -14.48
C THR A 142 1.80 -23.21 -13.14
N GLY A 143 0.87 -22.30 -12.84
CA GLY A 143 0.10 -22.29 -11.61
C GLY A 143 -1.39 -22.53 -11.82
N GLY A 144 -2.10 -22.75 -10.72
CA GLY A 144 -3.57 -22.73 -10.72
C GLY A 144 -4.12 -21.30 -10.84
N ALA A 145 -5.44 -21.19 -11.00
CA ALA A 145 -6.12 -19.91 -11.10
C ALA A 145 -5.84 -18.98 -9.90
N ARG A 146 -5.57 -17.69 -10.17
CA ARG A 146 -5.16 -16.70 -9.16
C ARG A 146 -6.31 -16.20 -8.29
N PHE A 147 -7.55 -16.26 -8.80
CA PHE A 147 -8.75 -16.05 -8.00
C PHE A 147 -9.30 -17.42 -7.57
N ASN A 148 -9.13 -17.71 -6.28
CA ASN A 148 -9.60 -18.93 -5.64
C ASN A 148 -10.19 -18.54 -4.28
N VAL A 149 -11.51 -18.67 -4.14
CA VAL A 149 -12.25 -18.24 -2.95
C VAL A 149 -11.77 -18.99 -1.72
N THR A 150 -11.55 -20.30 -1.79
CA THR A 150 -11.06 -21.12 -0.66
C THR A 150 -9.72 -20.64 -0.11
N ARG A 151 -8.83 -20.12 -0.96
CA ARG A 151 -7.55 -19.52 -0.51
C ARG A 151 -7.70 -18.07 -0.09
N LEU A 152 -8.70 -17.38 -0.61
CA LEU A 152 -8.93 -15.96 -0.36
C LEU A 152 -9.65 -15.73 0.97
N THR A 153 -10.63 -16.57 1.31
CA THR A 153 -11.43 -16.44 2.53
C THR A 153 -10.56 -16.30 3.79
N PRO A 154 -9.59 -17.20 4.07
CA PRO A 154 -8.76 -17.06 5.28
C PRO A 154 -7.94 -15.77 5.29
N ILE A 155 -7.49 -15.29 4.12
CA ILE A 155 -6.76 -14.03 4.01
C ILE A 155 -7.68 -12.85 4.34
N LEU A 156 -8.94 -12.87 3.88
CA LEU A 156 -9.88 -11.80 4.15
C LEU A 156 -10.31 -11.77 5.62
N GLU A 157 -10.40 -12.93 6.28
CA GLU A 157 -10.62 -13.05 7.72
C GLU A 157 -9.46 -12.46 8.52
N GLU A 158 -8.20 -12.83 8.20
CA GLU A 158 -7.02 -12.24 8.83
C GLU A 158 -6.94 -10.71 8.61
N VAL A 159 -7.31 -10.24 7.42
CA VAL A 159 -7.35 -8.79 7.12
C VAL A 159 -8.45 -8.09 7.90
N HIS A 160 -9.64 -8.67 8.00
CA HIS A 160 -10.73 -8.14 8.81
C HIS A 160 -10.30 -7.95 10.27
N GLU A 161 -9.71 -8.98 10.87
CA GLU A 161 -9.21 -8.91 12.24
C GLU A 161 -8.13 -7.84 12.39
N ARG A 162 -7.17 -7.76 11.47
CA ARG A 162 -6.08 -6.78 11.53
C ARG A 162 -6.56 -5.34 11.34
N LEU A 163 -7.67 -5.12 10.66
CA LEU A 163 -8.30 -3.80 10.50
C LEU A 163 -9.14 -3.38 11.73
N ALA A 164 -9.30 -4.25 12.73
CA ALA A 164 -9.98 -3.88 13.96
C ALA A 164 -9.25 -2.73 14.67
N GLY A 165 -9.96 -1.64 14.95
CA GLY A 165 -9.41 -0.44 15.59
C GLY A 165 -8.64 0.51 14.67
N VAL A 166 -8.55 0.22 13.37
CA VAL A 166 -7.87 1.07 12.38
C VAL A 166 -8.84 2.11 11.83
N VAL A 167 -8.39 3.36 11.73
CA VAL A 167 -9.12 4.44 11.04
C VAL A 167 -8.79 4.37 9.55
N ILE A 168 -9.83 4.37 8.71
CA ILE A 168 -9.69 4.33 7.25
C ILE A 168 -10.21 5.65 6.69
N GLU A 169 -9.32 6.41 6.06
CA GLU A 169 -9.61 7.68 5.40
C GLU A 169 -9.60 7.53 3.87
N CYS A 170 -10.24 8.46 3.17
CA CYS A 170 -10.27 8.56 1.71
C CYS A 170 -10.04 10.01 1.28
N LEU A 171 -8.86 10.52 1.58
CA LEU A 171 -8.48 11.93 1.43
C LEU A 171 -7.29 12.11 0.49
N ASP A 172 -7.14 13.33 -0.02
CA ASP A 172 -5.86 13.77 -0.60
C ASP A 172 -4.76 13.73 0.47
N TRP A 173 -3.57 13.28 0.09
CA TRP A 173 -2.46 13.09 1.00
C TRP A 173 -2.06 14.38 1.73
N ARG A 174 -2.26 15.56 1.11
CA ARG A 174 -1.96 16.87 1.71
C ARG A 174 -2.85 17.10 2.93
N THR A 175 -4.16 16.90 2.75
CA THR A 175 -5.17 17.04 3.81
C THR A 175 -4.95 16.01 4.91
N LEU A 176 -4.58 14.78 4.55
CA LEU A 176 -4.27 13.74 5.53
C LEU A 176 -3.06 14.12 6.39
N ILE A 177 -1.95 14.55 5.79
CA ILE A 177 -0.76 14.98 6.54
C ILE A 177 -1.12 16.14 7.45
N GLU A 178 -1.79 17.18 6.95
CA GLU A 178 -2.19 18.33 7.75
C GLU A 178 -3.05 17.95 8.96
N ARG A 179 -3.97 16.99 8.79
CA ARG A 179 -4.89 16.54 9.84
C ARG A 179 -4.19 15.75 10.95
N TYR A 180 -3.22 14.91 10.58
CA TYR A 180 -2.61 13.96 11.51
C TYR A 180 -1.21 14.36 11.98
N ASP A 181 -0.62 15.44 11.42
CA ASP A 181 0.73 15.86 11.78
C ASP A 181 0.81 16.42 13.19
N ARG A 182 1.48 15.65 14.05
CA ARG A 182 1.81 16.02 15.43
C ARG A 182 3.08 15.31 15.89
N PRO A 183 3.72 15.79 16.97
CA PRO A 183 4.75 15.01 17.66
C PRO A 183 4.23 13.61 18.02
N GLY A 184 5.05 12.57 17.79
CA GLY A 184 4.69 11.17 18.02
C GLY A 184 4.00 10.47 16.85
N ALA A 185 3.65 11.17 15.76
CA ALA A 185 3.15 10.54 14.54
C ALA A 185 4.31 10.00 13.67
N MET A 186 4.12 8.84 13.04
CA MET A 186 4.99 8.27 12.02
C MET A 186 4.22 8.12 10.70
N PHE A 187 4.70 8.79 9.65
CA PHE A 187 4.14 8.72 8.31
C PHE A 187 4.97 7.81 7.42
N TYR A 188 4.36 6.77 6.85
CA TYR A 188 4.98 5.98 5.79
C TYR A 188 4.33 6.33 4.45
N LEU A 189 5.11 6.89 3.53
CA LEU A 189 4.65 7.33 2.22
C LEU A 189 5.20 6.43 1.11
N ASP A 190 4.30 5.85 0.33
CA ASP A 190 4.64 5.05 -0.87
C ASP A 190 3.84 5.60 -2.07
N PRO A 191 4.13 6.83 -2.51
CA PRO A 191 3.37 7.47 -3.58
C PRO A 191 3.64 6.78 -4.92
N PRO A 192 2.87 7.09 -5.98
CA PRO A 192 3.18 6.66 -7.33
C PRO A 192 4.64 6.97 -7.70
N TYR A 193 5.32 6.03 -8.36
CA TYR A 193 6.74 6.17 -8.68
C TYR A 193 6.99 7.22 -9.77
N TYR A 194 8.18 7.83 -9.72
CA TYR A 194 8.57 8.85 -10.69
C TYR A 194 8.60 8.26 -12.11
N GLY A 195 7.91 8.91 -13.06
CA GLY A 195 7.71 8.40 -14.43
C GLY A 195 6.60 7.36 -14.60
N CYS A 196 5.90 7.00 -13.51
CA CYS A 196 4.76 6.07 -13.47
C CYS A 196 3.49 6.75 -12.91
N GLU A 197 3.39 8.09 -13.03
CA GLU A 197 2.39 8.91 -12.34
C GLU A 197 0.95 8.55 -12.75
N ASN A 198 0.76 8.01 -13.95
CA ASN A 198 -0.55 7.66 -14.50
C ASN A 198 -1.01 6.22 -14.17
N ASP A 199 -0.18 5.40 -13.52
CA ASP A 199 -0.50 3.98 -13.28
C ASP A 199 -1.73 3.80 -12.38
N TYR A 200 -1.98 4.79 -11.51
CA TYR A 200 -3.10 4.83 -10.55
C TYR A 200 -4.30 5.62 -11.06
N GLY A 201 -4.25 6.13 -12.29
CA GLY A 201 -5.26 7.00 -12.88
C GLY A 201 -4.68 8.36 -13.26
N LYS A 202 -5.29 9.00 -14.27
CA LYS A 202 -4.86 10.34 -14.70
C LYS A 202 -5.12 11.35 -13.60
N ASN A 203 -4.15 12.23 -13.35
CA ASN A 203 -4.22 13.34 -12.39
C ASN A 203 -4.39 12.95 -10.91
N VAL A 204 -4.18 11.68 -10.55
CA VAL A 204 -4.22 11.23 -9.15
C VAL A 204 -2.98 11.68 -8.38
N PHE A 205 -1.82 11.63 -9.03
CA PHE A 205 -0.56 12.17 -8.53
C PHE A 205 0.19 12.76 -9.71
N LYS A 206 0.74 13.97 -9.56
CA LYS A 206 1.44 14.70 -10.63
C LYS A 206 2.93 14.76 -10.31
N ARG A 207 3.74 15.02 -11.33
CA ARG A 207 5.18 15.18 -11.16
C ARG A 207 5.56 16.32 -10.21
N ASP A 208 4.79 17.41 -10.23
CA ASP A 208 5.00 18.54 -9.32
C ASP A 208 4.69 18.18 -7.86
N ASP A 209 3.90 17.13 -7.63
CA ASP A 209 3.54 16.67 -6.28
C ASP A 209 4.78 16.12 -5.53
N PHE A 210 5.81 15.63 -6.23
CA PHE A 210 7.05 15.19 -5.57
C PHE A 210 7.78 16.35 -4.89
N ALA A 211 7.91 17.48 -5.60
CA ALA A 211 8.54 18.69 -5.05
C ALA A 211 7.69 19.29 -3.92
N GLU A 212 6.36 19.33 -4.10
CA GLU A 212 5.45 19.77 -3.04
C GLU A 212 5.54 18.88 -1.80
N MET A 213 5.61 17.56 -1.99
CA MET A 213 5.77 16.59 -0.91
C MET A 213 7.06 16.81 -0.15
N ALA A 214 8.19 16.96 -0.86
CA ALA A 214 9.45 17.29 -0.23
C ALA A 214 9.29 18.56 0.62
N GLU A 215 8.78 19.67 0.08
CA GLU A 215 8.58 20.93 0.81
C GLU A 215 7.73 20.79 2.07
N ARG A 216 6.56 20.14 1.97
CA ARG A 216 5.67 19.94 3.13
C ARG A 216 6.30 19.09 4.22
N LEU A 217 7.01 18.02 3.82
CA LEU A 217 7.72 17.15 4.77
C LEU A 217 8.91 17.85 5.43
N GLY A 218 9.42 18.95 4.87
CA GLY A 218 10.46 19.78 5.48
C GLY A 218 10.01 20.44 6.79
N THR A 219 8.71 20.68 6.95
CA THR A 219 8.14 21.36 8.13
C THR A 219 7.31 20.44 9.02
N ILE A 220 7.27 19.14 8.75
CA ILE A 220 6.44 18.18 9.47
C ILE A 220 6.86 18.06 10.94
N LYS A 221 5.91 17.96 11.87
CA LYS A 221 6.18 17.77 13.31
C LYS A 221 6.52 16.31 13.61
N GLY A 222 5.77 15.38 13.02
CA GLY A 222 5.97 13.95 13.11
C GLY A 222 7.24 13.45 12.43
N ARG A 223 7.39 12.13 12.40
CA ARG A 223 8.44 11.41 11.69
C ARG A 223 7.93 10.97 10.32
N PHE A 224 8.81 10.81 9.33
CA PHE A 224 8.42 10.25 8.02
C PHE A 224 9.47 9.32 7.41
N MET A 225 8.98 8.40 6.58
CA MET A 225 9.75 7.52 5.71
C MET A 225 9.06 7.44 4.35
N ILE A 226 9.82 7.54 3.26
CA ILE A 226 9.30 7.43 1.89
C ILE A 226 9.99 6.26 1.18
N SER A 227 9.25 5.47 0.41
CA SER A 227 9.81 4.51 -0.57
C SER A 227 9.54 5.01 -1.99
N LEU A 228 10.58 5.07 -2.82
CA LEU A 228 10.49 5.50 -4.22
C LEU A 228 11.45 4.70 -5.11
N ASN A 229 11.26 4.78 -6.43
CA ASN A 229 12.26 4.29 -7.38
C ASN A 229 13.55 5.12 -7.33
N ASP A 230 14.69 4.46 -7.42
CA ASP A 230 16.01 5.10 -7.41
C ASP A 230 16.27 5.76 -8.78
N ARG A 231 16.02 7.07 -8.84
CA ARG A 231 16.16 7.91 -10.04
C ARG A 231 16.92 9.19 -9.70
N PRO A 232 17.73 9.74 -10.63
CA PRO A 232 18.40 11.02 -10.43
C PRO A 232 17.43 12.13 -9.99
N GLU A 233 16.24 12.18 -10.58
CA GLU A 233 15.23 13.19 -10.27
C GLU A 233 14.68 13.04 -8.84
N VAL A 234 14.47 11.81 -8.37
CA VAL A 234 14.05 11.53 -6.99
C VAL A 234 15.15 11.96 -6.01
N ARG A 235 16.42 11.62 -6.33
CA ARG A 235 17.58 12.01 -5.52
C ARG A 235 17.76 13.52 -5.46
N GLU A 236 17.50 14.23 -6.55
CA GLU A 236 17.55 15.69 -6.61
C GLU A 236 16.44 16.31 -5.75
N ILE A 237 15.18 15.94 -5.99
CA ILE A 237 14.00 16.52 -5.31
C ILE A 237 14.08 16.34 -3.79
N PHE A 238 14.50 15.16 -3.34
CA PHE A 238 14.54 14.84 -1.91
C PHE A 238 15.96 14.95 -1.32
N GLY A 239 16.93 15.50 -2.05
CA GLY A 239 18.36 15.43 -1.73
C GLY A 239 18.79 16.06 -0.39
N ARG A 240 17.91 16.85 0.25
CA ARG A 240 18.13 17.37 1.61
C ARG A 240 17.90 16.35 2.73
N TYR A 241 17.32 15.19 2.41
CA TYR A 241 16.98 14.15 3.38
C TYR A 241 17.98 12.99 3.32
N PRO A 242 18.25 12.33 4.47
CA PRO A 242 18.98 11.06 4.45
C PRO A 242 18.29 10.03 3.55
N MET A 243 19.09 9.40 2.70
CA MET A 243 18.63 8.40 1.73
C MET A 243 19.46 7.13 1.79
N THR A 244 18.84 5.99 1.57
CA THR A 244 19.53 4.72 1.40
C THR A 244 18.99 3.98 0.18
N PRO A 245 19.85 3.64 -0.80
CA PRO A 245 19.44 2.81 -1.93
C PRO A 245 19.10 1.39 -1.45
N VAL A 246 18.14 0.76 -2.10
CA VAL A 246 17.70 -0.62 -1.86
C VAL A 246 17.82 -1.40 -3.15
N SER A 247 18.66 -2.44 -3.12
CA SER A 247 18.86 -3.32 -4.26
C SER A 247 17.71 -4.34 -4.36
N LEU A 248 17.04 -4.40 -5.52
CA LEU A 248 15.91 -5.31 -5.76
C LEU A 248 16.10 -6.07 -7.06
N THR A 249 16.28 -7.39 -6.97
CA THR A 249 16.35 -8.27 -8.13
C THR A 249 14.93 -8.51 -8.67
N TYR A 250 14.57 -7.86 -9.77
CA TYR A 250 13.32 -8.15 -10.47
C TYR A 250 13.46 -9.39 -11.33
N THR A 251 12.47 -10.29 -11.25
CA THR A 251 12.23 -11.32 -12.28
C THR A 251 10.88 -11.02 -12.93
N ILE A 252 10.91 -10.30 -14.06
CA ILE A 252 9.75 -10.31 -14.98
C ILE A 252 9.97 -11.52 -15.88
N ARG A 253 9.05 -12.50 -15.84
CA ARG A 253 9.10 -13.67 -16.72
C ARG A 253 9.17 -13.21 -18.18
N GLY A 254 10.30 -13.49 -18.84
CA GLY A 254 10.47 -13.36 -20.30
C GLY A 254 11.28 -12.17 -20.83
N GLY A 255 11.95 -11.39 -19.98
CA GLY A 255 12.87 -10.32 -20.41
C GLY A 255 14.15 -10.27 -19.57
N GLU A 256 15.20 -9.64 -20.09
CA GLU A 256 16.41 -9.32 -19.31
C GLU A 256 15.99 -8.54 -18.05
N GLY A 257 16.39 -9.05 -16.88
CA GLY A 257 16.05 -8.42 -15.60
C GLY A 257 16.59 -7.00 -15.57
N LYS A 258 15.71 -5.99 -15.65
CA LYS A 258 16.10 -4.61 -15.34
C LYS A 258 16.38 -4.53 -13.84
N GLU A 259 17.60 -4.21 -13.47
CA GLU A 259 17.90 -3.67 -12.14
C GLU A 259 17.09 -2.37 -11.99
N VAL A 260 16.07 -2.42 -11.15
CA VAL A 260 15.31 -1.23 -10.76
C VAL A 260 15.57 -1.05 -9.28
N GLY A 261 16.48 -0.13 -8.97
CA GLY A 261 16.76 0.29 -7.60
C GLY A 261 15.55 0.99 -6.99
N GLU A 262 15.40 0.88 -5.68
CA GLU A 262 14.55 1.77 -4.89
C GLU A 262 15.41 2.59 -3.94
N VAL A 263 14.83 3.65 -3.38
CA VAL A 263 15.45 4.47 -2.36
C VAL A 263 14.47 4.65 -1.20
N VAL A 264 14.97 4.47 0.02
CA VAL A 264 14.27 4.81 1.25
C VAL A 264 14.78 6.17 1.72
N ILE A 265 13.86 7.10 1.94
CA ILE A 265 14.14 8.50 2.31
C ILE A 265 13.57 8.74 3.71
N LEU A 266 14.35 9.36 4.60
CA LEU A 266 14.00 9.56 6.02
C LEU A 266 14.03 11.03 6.42
N ASP A 267 13.32 11.38 7.49
CA ASP A 267 13.28 12.74 8.04
C ASP A 267 14.60 13.27 8.63
N GLY A 268 15.56 12.40 8.95
CA GLY A 268 16.83 12.76 9.59
C GLY A 268 16.73 13.23 11.05
N LYS A 269 15.59 13.03 11.72
CA LYS A 269 15.38 13.38 13.14
C LYS A 269 15.91 12.28 14.07
N GLU A 270 16.20 12.64 15.32
CA GLU A 270 16.59 11.70 16.37
C GLU A 270 15.36 11.08 17.10
N PRO A 271 15.42 9.82 17.57
CA PRO A 271 16.51 8.88 17.34
C PRO A 271 16.58 8.50 15.86
N ALA A 272 17.80 8.49 15.31
CA ALA A 272 18.06 7.96 13.98
C ALA A 272 17.77 6.45 13.99
N ILE A 273 17.41 5.90 12.83
CA ILE A 273 17.29 4.44 12.67
C ILE A 273 18.73 3.88 12.70
N PRO A 274 19.15 3.18 13.76
CA PRO A 274 20.53 2.70 13.86
C PRO A 274 20.72 1.63 12.78
N ASN A 275 21.69 1.83 11.89
CA ASN A 275 21.95 0.92 10.78
C ASN A 275 20.71 0.72 9.91
N LEU A 276 20.40 1.64 8.99
CA LEU A 276 19.96 1.11 7.70
C LEU A 276 21.12 0.23 7.24
N PRO A 277 20.97 -1.10 7.13
CA PRO A 277 22.00 -1.88 6.46
C PRO A 277 22.26 -1.18 5.13
N LEU A 278 23.49 -1.12 4.64
CA LEU A 278 23.70 -0.89 3.21
C LEU A 278 22.84 -1.96 2.50
N LEU A 279 21.70 -1.54 1.91
CA LEU A 279 20.53 -2.42 1.68
C LEU A 279 20.63 -3.30 0.43
#